data_AF-A0A1V4IBU4-F1
#
_entry.id   AF-A0A1V4IBU4-F1
#
_cell.length_a   1.000
_cell.length_b   1.000
_cell.length_c   1.000
_cell.angle_alpha   90.00
_cell.angle_beta   90.00
_cell.angle_gamma   90.00
#
_symmetry.space_group_name_H-M   'P 1'
#
loop_
_entity.id
_entity.type
_entity.pdbx_description
1 polymer ?
#
loop_
_entity_poly.entity_id
_entity_poly.type
_entity_poly.pdbx_seq_one_letter_code
_entity_poly.pdbx_strand_id
1 'polypeptide(L)' 'MYRWLKERKWKTFLKTYPSGVVKDIWESVFIMCDLFNDMAKEVSFIMNVKYNEVEANNSLKFLKDVFVLPKDAEKIY' A
#
# COMPACT_ATOMS: atom_id res chain seq x y z
N MET A 1 12.28 -4.72 13.54
CA MET A 1 13.05 -4.42 12.31
C MET A 1 13.87 -3.13 12.37
N TYR A 2 13.73 -2.28 13.39
CA TYR A 2 14.43 -1.01 13.52
C TYR A 2 15.97 -1.06 13.37
N ARG A 3 16.61 -2.21 13.63
CA ARG A 3 18.07 -2.41 13.47
C ARG A 3 18.52 -2.57 12.01
N TRP A 4 17.60 -2.91 11.10
CA TRP A 4 17.90 -3.25 9.71
C TRP A 4 17.23 -2.30 8.70
N LEU A 5 16.29 -1.47 9.16
CA LEU A 5 15.61 -0.49 8.33
C LEU A 5 16.14 0.91 8.64
N LYS A 6 16.36 1.69 7.57
CA LYS A 6 16.57 3.14 7.70
C LYS A 6 15.40 3.75 8.47
N GLU A 7 15.67 4.74 9.31
CA GLU A 7 14.68 5.35 10.20
C GLU A 7 13.40 5.76 9.47
N ARG A 8 13.51 6.37 8.28
CA ARG A 8 12.35 6.72 7.45
C ARG A 8 11.50 5.50 7.09
N LYS A 9 12.12 4.42 6.58
CA LYS A 9 11.40 3.18 6.23
C LYS A 9 10.77 2.54 7.47
N TRP A 10 11.46 2.57 8.61
CA TRP A 10 10.92 2.07 9.88
C TRP A 10 9.69 2.87 10.34
N LYS A 11 9.74 4.20 10.28
CA LYS A 11 8.61 5.07 10.60
C LYS A 11 7.42 4.85 9.66
N THR A 12 7.65 4.71 8.36
CA THR A 12 6.59 4.38 7.39
C THR A 12 5.99 3.01 7.68
N PHE A 13 6.82 2.00 7.97
CA PHE A 13 6.35 0.67 8.33
C PHE A 13 5.47 0.69 9.60
N LEU A 14 5.84 1.46 10.63
CA LEU A 14 4.99 1.57 11.83
C LEU A 14 3.61 2.18 11.53
N LYS A 15 3.50 3.03 10.50
CA LYS A 15 2.21 3.58 10.07
C LYS A 15 1.31 2.58 9.35
N THR A 16 1.76 1.34 9.10
CA THR A 16 0.89 0.27 8.57
C THR A 16 0.12 -0.46 9.68
N TYR A 17 0.30 -0.06 10.95
CA TYR A 17 -0.43 -0.59 12.10
C TYR A 17 -1.48 0.44 12.57
N PRO A 18 -2.72 0.33 12.08
CA PRO A 18 -3.78 1.28 12.41
C PRO A 18 -4.28 1.09 13.85
N SER A 19 -4.98 2.11 14.35
CA SER A 19 -5.91 1.94 15.45
C SER A 19 -7.17 1.15 15.00
N GLY A 20 -8.11 0.91 15.92
CA GLY A 20 -9.41 0.30 15.57
C GLY A 20 -10.37 1.22 14.79
N VAL A 21 -9.94 2.43 14.39
CA VAL A 21 -10.78 3.41 13.68
C VAL A 21 -10.70 3.17 12.17
N VAL A 22 -11.85 3.08 11.50
CA VAL A 22 -11.97 2.80 10.05
C VAL A 22 -11.10 3.73 9.19
N LYS A 23 -11.06 5.03 9.53
CA LYS A 23 -10.23 6.01 8.82
C LYS A 23 -8.74 5.64 8.89
N ASP A 24 -8.25 5.30 10.08
CA ASP A 24 -6.85 4.96 10.31
C ASP A 24 -6.47 3.66 9.60
N ILE A 25 -7.41 2.71 9.53
CA ILE A 25 -7.26 1.46 8.77
C ILE A 25 -7.04 1.76 7.29
N TRP A 26 -7.89 2.59 6.68
CA TRP A 26 -7.73 2.99 5.28
C TRP A 26 -6.40 3.69 5.02
N GLU A 27 -6.02 4.65 5.87
CA GLU A 27 -4.72 5.33 5.75
C GLU A 27 -3.55 4.35 5.84
N SER A 28 -3.60 3.42 6.78
CA SER A 28 -2.56 2.40 6.98
C SER A 28 -2.44 1.45 5.78
N VAL A 29 -3.56 1.06 5.18
CA VAL A 29 -3.56 0.21 3.98
C VAL A 29 -2.94 0.94 2.80
N PHE A 30 -3.28 2.22 2.57
CA PHE A 30 -2.66 2.98 1.47
C PHE A 30 -1.15 3.16 1.67
N ILE A 31 -0.72 3.47 2.89
CA ILE A 31 0.71 3.54 3.24
C ILE A 31 1.41 2.20 3.00
N MET A 32 0.76 1.09 3.35
CA MET A 32 1.29 -0.25 3.10
C MET A 32 1.44 -0.54 1.61
N CYS A 33 0.43 -0.21 0.78
CA CYS A 33 0.49 -0.38 -0.67
C CYS A 33 1.66 0.39 -1.29
N ASP A 34 1.83 1.65 -0.90
CA ASP A 34 2.94 2.50 -1.38
C ASP A 34 4.30 1.93 -0.94
N LEU A 35 4.42 1.55 0.34
CA LEU A 35 5.64 0.94 0.88
C LEU A 35 5.98 -0.37 0.16
N PHE A 36 4.99 -1.21 -0.13
CA PHE A 36 5.18 -2.46 -0.86
C PHE A 36 5.63 -2.21 -2.30
N ASN A 37 4.98 -1.27 -3.01
CA ASN A 37 5.32 -0.91 -4.38
C ASN A 37 6.77 -0.42 -4.49
N ASP A 38 7.20 0.46 -3.58
CA ASP A 38 8.59 0.94 -3.51
C ASP A 38 9.59 -0.20 -3.30
N MET A 39 9.30 -1.10 -2.34
CA MET A 39 10.15 -2.24 -2.03
C MET A 39 10.19 -3.26 -3.18
N ALA A 40 9.06 -3.53 -3.82
CA ALA A 40 8.97 -4.46 -4.93
C ALA A 40 9.80 -3.97 -6.13
N LYS A 41 9.77 -2.67 -6.43
CA LYS A 41 10.61 -2.04 -7.47
C LYS A 41 12.09 -2.15 -7.15
N GLU A 42 12.48 -1.88 -5.90
CA GLU A 42 13.87 -1.99 -5.44
C GLU A 42 14.38 -3.44 -5.57
N VAL A 43 13.62 -4.40 -5.05
CA VAL A 43 13.98 -5.82 -5.09
C VAL A 43 13.99 -6.36 -6.52
N SER A 44 13.01 -5.99 -7.35
CA SER A 44 12.95 -6.44 -8.74
C SER A 44 14.14 -5.94 -9.55
N PHE A 45 14.57 -4.70 -9.29
CA PHE A 45 15.78 -4.14 -9.88
C PHE A 45 17.03 -4.91 -9.45
N ILE A 46 17.20 -5.17 -8.15
CA ILE A 46 18.35 -5.92 -7.61
C ILE A 46 18.41 -7.36 -8.16
N MET A 47 17.25 -8.01 -8.27
CA MET A 47 17.15 -9.40 -8.71
C MET A 47 17.09 -9.56 -10.24
N ASN A 48 17.06 -8.47 -10.99
CA ASN A 48 16.87 -8.46 -12.44
C ASN A 48 15.61 -9.25 -12.89
N VAL A 49 14.50 -9.04 -12.18
CA VAL A 49 13.19 -9.63 -12.50
C VAL A 49 12.18 -8.53 -12.79
N LYS A 50 11.11 -8.86 -13.53
CA LYS A 50 10.06 -7.90 -13.86
C LYS A 50 9.04 -7.80 -12.72
N TYR A 51 8.87 -6.61 -12.16
CA TYR A 51 7.71 -6.28 -11.33
C TYR A 51 6.55 -5.80 -12.21
N ASN A 52 5.34 -6.29 -11.93
CA ASN A 52 4.16 -5.93 -12.71
C ASN A 52 3.55 -4.62 -12.20
N GLU A 53 4.09 -3.49 -12.67
CA GLU A 53 3.60 -2.16 -12.29
C GLU A 53 2.17 -1.89 -12.77
N VAL A 54 1.73 -2.53 -13.87
CA VAL A 54 0.35 -2.42 -14.35
C VAL A 54 -0.61 -3.00 -13.31
N GLU A 55 -0.30 -4.20 -12.81
CA GLU A 55 -1.09 -4.84 -11.76
C GLU A 55 -1.08 -4.03 -10.45
N ALA A 56 0.08 -3.51 -10.06
CA ALA A 56 0.22 -2.66 -8.88
C ALA A 56 -0.67 -1.41 -8.97
N ASN A 57 -0.64 -0.72 -10.11
CA ASN A 57 -1.44 0.47 -10.36
C ASN A 57 -2.94 0.15 -10.39
N ASN A 58 -3.33 -0.95 -11.05
CA ASN A 58 -4.73 -1.37 -11.13
C ASN A 58 -5.29 -1.77 -9.76
N SER A 59 -4.50 -2.50 -8.96
CA SER A 59 -4.86 -2.90 -7.60
C SER A 59 -5.06 -1.68 -6.69
N LEU A 60 -4.12 -0.73 -6.71
CA LEU A 60 -4.22 0.49 -5.92
C LEU A 60 -5.38 1.38 -6.39
N LYS A 61 -5.61 1.46 -7.71
CA LYS A 61 -6.75 2.18 -8.27
C LYS A 61 -8.07 1.59 -7.77
N PHE A 62 -8.27 0.28 -7.91
CA PHE A 62 -9.48 -0.39 -7.44
C PHE A 62 -9.73 -0.13 -5.95
N LEU A 63 -8.69 -0.20 -5.13
CA LEU A 63 -8.79 0.10 -3.70
C LEU A 63 -9.22 1.54 -3.42
N LYS A 64 -8.67 2.51 -4.17
CA LYS A 64 -9.05 3.93 -4.06
C LYS A 64 -10.49 4.16 -4.53
N ASP A 65 -10.92 3.49 -5.58
CA ASP A 65 -12.30 3.55 -6.06
C ASP A 65 -13.25 3.04 -4.96
N VAL A 66 -12.95 1.89 -4.36
CA VAL A 66 -13.76 1.33 -3.24
C VAL A 66 -13.80 2.27 -2.03
N PHE A 67 -12.69 2.92 -1.70
CA PHE A 67 -12.62 3.84 -0.56
C PHE A 67 -13.57 5.03 -0.69
N VAL A 68 -13.80 5.53 -1.91
CA VAL A 68 -14.68 6.68 -2.16
C VAL A 68 -16.12 6.28 -2.47
N LEU A 69 -16.43 4.98 -2.57
CA LEU A 69 -17.78 4.52 -2.86
C LEU A 69 -18.76 4.89 -1.74
N PRO A 70 -20.00 5.24 -2.10
CA PRO A 70 -21.05 5.41 -1.12
C PRO A 70 -21.43 4.05 -0.50
N LYS A 71 -21.99 4.09 0.71
CA LYS A 71 -22.31 2.87 1.49
C LYS A 71 -23.34 1.97 0.81
N ASP A 72 -24.16 2.53 -0.06
CA ASP A 72 -25.24 1.87 -0.81
C ASP A 72 -24.84 1.55 -2.26
N ALA A 73 -23.55 1.62 -2.60
CA ALA A 73 -23.07 1.22 -3.92
C ALA A 73 -23.35 -0.28 -4.18
N GLU A 74 -24.10 -0.57 -5.25
CA GLU A 74 -24.37 -1.95 -5.70
C GLU A 74 -23.30 -2.48 -6.67
N LYS A 75 -22.51 -1.58 -7.27
CA LYS A 75 -21.47 -1.88 -8.25
C LYS A 75 -20.28 -0.94 -8.08
N ILE A 76 -19.12 -1.40 -8.51
CA ILE A 76 -17.87 -0.63 -8.56
C ILE A 76 -17.63 -0.07 -9.97
N TYR A 77 -18.04 -0.82 -11.00
CA TYR A 77 -17.95 -0.47 -12.41
C TYR A 77 -19.27 -0.78 -13.12
#